data_AF-A0A7C6R9N6-F1
#
_entry.id   AF-A0A7C6R9N6-F1
#
_cell.length_a   1.000
_cell.length_b   1.000
_cell.length_c   1.000
_cell.angle_alpha   90.00
_cell.angle_beta   90.00
_cell.angle_gamma   90.00
#
_symmetry.space_group_name_H-M   'P 1'
#
loop_
_entity.id
_entity.type
_entity.pdbx_description
1 polymer ?
#
loop_
_entity_poly.entity_id
_entity_poly.type
_entity_poly.pdbx_seq_one_letter_code
_entity_poly.pdbx_strand_id
1 'polypeptide(L)'
;MAQTAGVYAQAAGRVSRVFSTKNGPALVLEVQLSDRDKYPSRVTVWGADALPAAEGDDLVVKGWLSWRPSEYQKRDGSTGHGVEVSLNAPVLVSHTPAAQLPGAEDPNAPF
;
A
#
# COMPACT_ATOMS: atom_id res chain seq x y z
N MET A 1 -17.98 27.80 -10.46
CA MET A 1 -16.98 26.93 -9.79
C MET A 1 -17.17 25.53 -10.36
N ALA A 2 -16.16 24.94 -11.00
CA ALA A 2 -16.27 23.57 -11.49
C ALA A 2 -16.22 22.62 -10.28
N GLN A 3 -17.22 21.75 -10.11
CA GLN A 3 -17.13 20.67 -9.15
C GLN A 3 -16.03 19.73 -9.64
N THR A 4 -14.91 19.67 -8.93
CA THR A 4 -13.89 18.67 -9.19
C THR A 4 -14.50 17.32 -8.84
N ALA A 5 -14.92 16.55 -9.84
CA ALA A 5 -15.40 15.20 -9.65
C ALA A 5 -14.21 14.33 -9.19
N GLY A 6 -14.14 14.07 -7.88
CA GLY A 6 -13.19 13.13 -7.30
C GLY A 6 -13.67 11.69 -7.49
N VAL A 7 -12.75 10.76 -7.69
CA VAL A 7 -13.06 9.33 -7.70
C VAL A 7 -12.84 8.78 -6.29
N TYR A 8 -13.90 8.28 -5.67
CA TYR A 8 -13.81 7.52 -4.42
C TYR A 8 -13.67 6.04 -4.75
N ALA A 9 -12.56 5.42 -4.35
CA ALA A 9 -12.16 4.09 -4.79
C ALA A 9 -11.88 3.17 -3.61
N GLN A 10 -11.84 1.86 -3.89
CA GLN A 10 -11.43 0.81 -2.97
C GLN A 10 -10.20 0.11 -3.54
N ALA A 11 -9.20 -0.15 -2.69
CA ALA A 11 -8.05 -1.00 -3.00
C ALA A 11 -7.99 -2.14 -1.97
N ALA A 12 -7.76 -3.36 -2.46
CA ALA A 12 -7.52 -4.54 -1.65
C ALA A 12 -6.15 -5.10 -2.02
N GLY A 13 -5.27 -5.29 -1.03
CA GLY A 13 -3.91 -5.74 -1.30
C GLY A 13 -3.10 -5.94 -0.04
N ARG A 14 -1.86 -6.36 -0.23
CA ARG A 14 -0.92 -6.64 0.85
C ARG A 14 -0.07 -5.42 1.16
N VAL A 15 0.13 -5.12 2.44
CA VAL A 15 1.02 -4.04 2.89
C VAL A 15 2.46 -4.46 2.61
N SER A 16 3.09 -3.82 1.63
CA SER A 16 4.49 -4.09 1.31
C SER A 16 5.46 -3.18 2.07
N ARG A 17 4.97 -2.02 2.54
CA ARG A 17 5.78 -1.06 3.29
C ARG A 17 4.92 -0.16 4.16
N VAL A 18 5.39 0.11 5.38
CA VAL A 18 4.86 1.17 6.24
C VAL A 18 5.95 2.21 6.48
N PHE A 19 5.63 3.50 6.38
CA PHE A 19 6.60 4.57 6.55
C PHE A 19 5.96 5.85 7.06
N SER A 20 6.77 6.75 7.61
CA SER A 20 6.32 8.07 8.07
C SER A 20 6.86 9.17 7.17
N THR A 21 6.05 10.20 6.96
CA THR A 21 6.45 11.42 6.26
C THR A 21 6.19 12.65 7.13
N LYS A 22 6.62 13.82 6.67
CA LYS A 22 6.28 15.11 7.33
C LYS A 22 4.77 15.37 7.45
N ASN A 23 3.94 14.70 6.65
CA ASN A 23 2.50 14.86 6.64
C ASN A 23 1.77 13.71 7.36
N GLY A 24 2.50 12.86 8.09
CA GLY A 24 1.95 11.70 8.79
C GLY A 24 2.37 10.35 8.19
N PRO A 25 1.93 9.25 8.81
CA PRO A 25 2.16 7.88 8.40
C PRO A 25 1.45 7.58 7.07
N ALA A 26 2.09 6.69 6.32
CA ALA A 26 1.65 6.21 5.03
C ALA A 26 2.06 4.76 4.86
N LEU A 27 1.42 4.07 3.92
CA LEU A 27 1.75 2.70 3.58
C LEU A 27 1.64 2.48 2.07
N VAL A 28 2.28 1.42 1.58
CA VAL A 28 2.13 0.96 0.19
C VAL A 28 1.41 -0.37 0.20
N LEU A 29 0.32 -0.45 -0.57
CA LEU A 29 -0.36 -1.69 -0.90
C LEU A 29 0.14 -2.22 -2.23
N GLU A 30 0.48 -3.50 -2.26
CA GLU A 30 0.63 -4.27 -3.49
C GLU A 30 -0.71 -4.93 -3.83
N VAL A 31 -1.28 -4.53 -4.96
CA VAL A 31 -2.61 -4.88 -5.43
C VAL A 31 -2.46 -5.72 -6.69
N GLN A 32 -2.98 -6.93 -6.64
CA GLN A 32 -3.10 -7.81 -7.80
C GLN A 32 -4.47 -7.54 -8.46
N LEU A 33 -4.51 -6.93 -9.65
CA LEU A 33 -5.79 -6.59 -10.31
C LEU A 33 -6.38 -7.81 -11.04
N SER A 34 -5.52 -8.72 -11.49
CA SER A 34 -5.88 -9.97 -12.13
C SER A 34 -4.87 -11.06 -11.83
N ASP A 35 -5.32 -12.31 -11.81
CA ASP A 35 -4.46 -13.51 -11.73
C ASP A 35 -3.47 -13.60 -12.91
N ARG A 36 -3.72 -12.83 -13.98
CA ARG A 36 -2.86 -12.74 -15.17
C ARG A 36 -1.80 -11.65 -15.07
N ASP A 37 -1.87 -10.77 -14.08
CA ASP A 37 -0.87 -9.70 -13.96
C ASP A 37 0.46 -10.29 -13.50
N LYS A 38 1.50 -10.04 -14.29
CA LYS A 38 2.85 -10.53 -13.97
C LYS A 38 3.45 -9.82 -12.75
N TYR A 39 3.02 -8.59 -12.48
CA TYR A 39 3.53 -7.76 -11.39
C TYR A 39 2.38 -7.04 -10.70
N PRO A 40 2.39 -6.97 -9.36
CA PRO A 40 1.36 -6.24 -8.62
C PRO A 40 1.46 -4.74 -8.90
N SER A 41 0.31 -4.09 -8.94
CA SER A 41 0.22 -2.63 -8.93
C SER A 41 0.51 -2.11 -7.52
N ARG A 42 1.11 -0.93 -7.43
CA ARG A 42 1.40 -0.28 -6.13
C ARG A 42 0.49 0.90 -5.91
N VAL A 43 -0.17 0.93 -4.75
CA VAL A 43 -1.04 2.02 -4.33
C VAL A 43 -0.51 2.60 -3.02
N THR A 44 -0.18 3.88 -3.02
CA THR A 44 0.24 4.56 -1.79
C THR A 44 -0.98 5.07 -1.03
N VAL A 45 -1.11 4.72 0.24
CA VAL A 45 -2.19 5.18 1.11
C VAL A 45 -1.63 6.24 2.05
N TRP A 46 -2.11 7.48 1.90
CA TRP A 46 -1.67 8.64 2.68
C TRP A 46 -2.60 8.92 3.85
N GLY A 47 -2.06 9.28 5.02
CA GLY A 47 -2.86 9.56 6.23
C GLY A 47 -3.35 8.27 6.89
N ALA A 48 -2.45 7.29 7.00
CA ALA A 48 -2.75 5.95 7.50
C ALA A 48 -2.77 5.87 9.04
N ASP A 49 -2.89 7.00 9.75
CA ASP A 49 -2.77 7.11 11.21
C ASP A 49 -3.74 6.19 11.97
N ALA A 50 -4.95 6.03 11.42
CA ALA A 50 -6.01 5.22 12.01
C ALA A 50 -6.04 3.77 11.50
N LEU A 51 -5.09 3.36 10.65
CA LEU A 51 -5.05 2.02 10.08
C LEU A 51 -4.15 1.13 10.95
N PRO A 52 -4.67 0.03 11.52
CA PRO A 52 -3.84 -0.99 12.16
C PRO A 52 -3.11 -1.78 11.06
N ALA A 53 -1.95 -1.29 10.64
CA ALA A 53 -1.22 -1.84 9.50
C ALA A 53 0.22 -2.18 9.87
N ALA A 54 0.60 -3.45 9.66
CA ALA A 54 1.98 -3.90 9.65
C ALA A 54 2.36 -4.40 8.26
N GLU A 55 3.67 -4.42 7.97
CA GLU A 55 4.17 -5.04 6.74
C GLU A 55 3.77 -6.52 6.71
N GLY A 56 3.26 -6.95 5.55
CA GLY A 56 2.77 -8.31 5.33
C GLY A 56 1.29 -8.52 5.63
N ASP A 57 0.58 -7.57 6.24
CA ASP A 57 -0.88 -7.63 6.44
C ASP A 57 -1.63 -7.50 5.11
N ASP A 58 -2.82 -8.12 5.01
CA ASP A 58 -3.75 -7.87 3.92
C ASP A 58 -4.82 -6.86 4.36
N LEU A 59 -4.97 -5.79 3.60
CA LEU A 59 -5.90 -4.70 3.89
C LEU A 59 -6.86 -4.47 2.73
N VAL A 60 -8.08 -4.07 3.08
CA VAL A 60 -9.02 -3.43 2.16
C VAL A 60 -9.27 -2.02 2.65
N VAL A 61 -8.95 -1.03 1.83
CA VAL A 61 -9.01 0.39 2.17
C VAL A 61 -9.82 1.14 1.12
N LYS A 62 -10.68 2.06 1.56
CA LYS A 62 -11.34 3.05 0.70
C LYS A 62 -10.72 4.41 0.86
N GLY A 63 -10.76 5.24 -0.17
CA GLY A 63 -10.29 6.62 -0.09
C GLY A 63 -10.47 7.39 -1.40
N TRP A 64 -10.03 8.64 -1.39
CA TRP A 64 -10.05 9.49 -2.58
C TRP A 64 -8.82 9.21 -3.44
N LEU A 65 -9.08 8.74 -4.67
CA LEU A 65 -8.06 8.39 -5.64
C LEU A 65 -7.36 9.64 -6.19
N SER A 66 -6.04 9.58 -6.23
CA SER A 66 -5.20 10.57 -6.88
C SER A 66 -4.14 9.84 -7.71
N TRP A 67 -4.06 10.21 -8.98
CA TRP A 67 -3.00 9.79 -9.90
C TRP A 67 -2.14 10.98 -10.29
N ARG A 68 -0.83 10.79 -10.35
CA ARG A 68 0.11 11.83 -10.78
C ARG A 68 1.16 11.23 -11.70
N PRO A 69 1.57 11.92 -12.77
CA PRO A 69 2.77 11.55 -13.50
C PRO A 69 3.96 11.48 -12.55
N SER A 70 4.77 10.45 -12.71
CA SER A 70 5.99 10.26 -11.92
C SER A 70 7.16 10.00 -12.85
N GLU A 71 8.31 10.51 -12.48
CA GLU A 71 9.57 10.31 -13.18
C GLU A 71 10.55 9.64 -12.23
N TYR A 72 11.25 8.62 -12.72
CA TYR A 72 12.22 7.88 -11.91
C TYR A 72 13.45 7.54 -12.72
N GLN A 73 14.60 7.49 -12.06
CA GLN A 73 15.84 7.10 -12.71
C GLN A 73 15.89 5.58 -12.88
N LYS A 74 16.05 5.10 -14.11
CA LYS A 74 16.27 3.68 -14.38
C LYS A 74 17.71 3.29 -14.05
N ARG A 75 17.94 1.98 -13.95
CA ARG A 75 19.26 1.41 -13.67
C ARG A 75 20.30 1.75 -14.75
N ASP A 76 19.86 1.97 -15.99
CA ASP A 76 20.70 2.35 -17.12
C ASP A 76 21.04 3.86 -17.15
N GLY A 77 20.55 4.65 -16.19
CA GLY A 77 20.78 6.08 -16.15
C GLY A 77 19.84 6.90 -17.06
N SER A 78 18.84 6.28 -17.69
CA SER A 78 17.78 6.99 -18.39
C SER A 78 16.60 7.32 -17.47
N THR A 79 15.79 8.31 -17.85
CA THR A 79 14.55 8.64 -17.17
C THR A 79 13.43 7.68 -17.57
N GLY A 80 12.75 7.12 -16.57
CA GLY A 80 11.49 6.42 -16.72
C GLY A 80 10.32 7.34 -16.40
N HIS A 81 9.20 7.10 -17.05
CA HIS A 81 7.94 7.78 -16.78
C HIS A 81 6.92 6.73 -16.32
N GLY A 82 6.13 7.10 -15.32
CA GLY A 82 5.08 6.25 -14.77
C GLY A 82 3.93 7.06 -14.22
N VAL A 83 3.01 6.36 -13.57
CA VAL A 83 1.90 6.97 -12.85
C VAL A 83 1.95 6.49 -11.42
N GLU A 84 2.06 7.43 -10.50
CA GLU A 84 1.86 7.16 -9.08
C GLU A 84 0.37 7.14 -8.79
N VAL A 85 -0.10 6.03 -8.21
CA VAL A 85 -1.48 5.84 -7.78
C VAL A 85 -1.53 5.94 -6.26
N SER A 86 -2.47 6.72 -5.74
CA SER A 86 -2.60 6.93 -4.30
C SER A 86 -4.04 7.07 -3.85
N LEU A 87 -4.30 6.68 -2.60
CA LEU A 87 -5.54 6.93 -1.88
C LEU A 87 -5.27 7.92 -0.74
N ASN A 88 -6.15 8.91 -0.60
CA ASN A 88 -6.10 9.92 0.44
C ASN A 88 -7.33 9.80 1.34
N ALA A 89 -7.19 10.26 2.59
CA ALA A 89 -8.21 10.16 3.64
C ALA A 89 -8.79 8.72 3.75
N PRO A 90 -7.93 7.74 4.07
CA PRO A 90 -8.28 6.35 4.00
C PRO A 90 -9.27 5.95 5.08
N VAL A 91 -10.15 5.01 4.73
CA VAL A 91 -11.06 4.32 5.64
C VAL A 91 -10.83 2.83 5.51
N LEU A 92 -10.51 2.19 6.64
CA LEU A 92 -10.38 0.74 6.70
C LEU A 92 -11.72 0.06 6.44
N VAL A 93 -11.73 -0.94 5.56
CA VAL A 93 -12.88 -1.81 5.30
C VAL A 93 -12.67 -3.19 5.91
N SER A 94 -11.47 -3.74 5.75
CA SER A 94 -11.10 -5.06 6.29
C SER A 94 -9.60 -5.12 6.56
N HIS A 95 -9.23 -5.91 7.56
CA HIS A 95 -7.85 -6.19 7.93
C HIS A 95 -7.70 -7.68 8.26
N THR A 96 -6.75 -8.31 7.59
CA THR A 96 -6.29 -9.66 7.90
C THR A 96 -4.81 -9.56 8.27
N PRO A 97 -4.44 -9.78 9.54
CA PRO A 97 -3.05 -9.75 9.95
C PRO A 97 -2.21 -10.78 9.20
N ALA A 98 -0.93 -10.47 8.98
CA ALA A 98 0.02 -11.41 8.44
C ALA A 98 0.01 -12.70 9.29
N ALA A 99 -0.04 -13.86 8.65
CA ALA A 99 0.11 -15.12 9.36
C ALA A 99 1.50 -15.15 10.02
N GLN A 100 1.54 -15.04 11.35
CA GLN A 100 2.75 -15.36 12.11
C GLN A 100 3.00 -16.85 11.93
N LEU A 101 4.11 -17.21 11.27
CA LEU A 101 4.57 -18.60 11.24
C LEU A 101 4.68 -19.10 12.68
N PRO A 102 3.95 -20.15 13.08
CA PRO A 102 4.19 -20.77 14.38
C PRO A 102 5.55 -21.48 14.31
N GLY A 103 6.49 -21.08 15.16
CA GLY A 103 7.72 -21.85 15.36
C GLY A 103 9.02 -21.12 15.05
N ALA A 104 9.24 -19.94 15.65
CA ALA A 104 10.57 -19.71 16.20
C ALA A 104 10.62 -20.44 17.57
N GLU A 105 10.61 -21.78 17.55
CA GLU A 105 11.06 -22.53 18.72
C GLU A 105 12.51 -22.11 18.96
N ASP A 106 12.78 -21.57 20.14
CA ASP A 106 14.14 -21.34 20.61
C ASP A 106 14.85 -22.71 20.60
N PRO A 107 15.91 -22.91 19.78
CA PRO A 107 16.65 -24.16 19.78
C PRO A 107 17.35 -24.45 21.13
N ASN A 108 17.27 -23.54 22.12
CA ASN A 108 17.79 -23.68 23.48
C ASN A 108 16.74 -23.74 24.59
N ALA A 109 15.45 -23.99 24.31
CA ALA A 109 14.48 -24.22 25.37
C ALA A 109 14.90 -25.46 26.21
N PRO A 110 15.15 -25.33 27.53
CA PRO A 110 15.50 -26.48 28.37
C PRO A 110 14.30 -27.43 28.48
N PHE A 111 14.57 -28.72 28.27
CA PHE A 111 13.63 -29.83 28.48
C PHE A 111 13.09 -29.87 29.91
#